data_AF-A0A7I9V3X9-F1
#
_entry.id   AF-A0A7I9V3X9-F1
#
_cell.length_a   1.000
_cell.length_b   1.000
_cell.length_c   1.000
_cell.angle_alpha   90.00
_cell.angle_beta   90.00
_cell.angle_gamma   90.00
#
_symmetry.space_group_name_H-M   'P 1'
#
loop_
_entity.id
_entity.type
_entity.pdbx_description
1 polymer ?
#
loop_
_entity_poly.entity_id
_entity_poly.type
_entity_poly.pdbx_seq_one_letter_code
_entity_poly.pdbx_strand_id
1 'polypeptide(L)'
;MKVELEYGMKVANDTYQLSKFGDVELPTVRWAARSEDGDNKSNECGVIVDFTGPGGYDERNRSDECTGFVNGLPRAKTAGDFLITVTLTPPGGGKPIVTKRPIKVIPYGS
;
A
#
# COMPACT_ATOMS: atom_id res chain seq x y z
N MET A 1 -10.02 9.76 4.17
CA MET A 1 -8.62 9.26 4.07
C MET A 1 -8.18 9.33 2.63
N LYS A 2 -6.96 9.80 2.36
CA LYS A 2 -6.30 9.72 1.05
C LYS A 2 -5.21 8.65 1.14
N VAL A 3 -5.12 7.78 0.13
CA VAL A 3 -4.04 6.79 0.00
C VAL A 3 -3.34 7.05 -1.33
N GLU A 4 -2.02 7.17 -1.26
CA GLU A 4 -1.13 7.45 -2.37
C GLU A 4 -0.04 6.37 -2.45
N LEU A 5 0.34 6.03 -3.68
CA LEU A 5 1.40 5.06 -3.96
C LEU A 5 2.60 5.82 -4.52
N GLU A 6 3.60 6.01 -3.68
CA GLU A 6 4.84 6.69 -4.04
C GLU A 6 5.96 5.68 -4.28
N TYR A 7 6.88 5.98 -5.20
CA TYR A 7 8.04 5.15 -5.53
C TYR A 7 7.72 3.76 -6.15
N GLY A 8 8.77 3.11 -6.68
CA GLY A 8 8.72 1.89 -7.49
C GLY A 8 8.97 2.15 -8.98
N MET A 9 9.67 1.24 -9.67
CA MET A 9 9.92 1.33 -11.12
C MET A 9 8.62 1.02 -11.88
N LYS A 10 7.74 2.03 -11.95
CA LYS A 10 6.49 1.97 -12.70
C LYS A 10 6.80 1.96 -14.19
N VAL A 11 6.17 1.05 -14.92
CA VAL A 11 6.17 1.04 -16.40
C VAL A 11 4.90 1.70 -16.97
N ALA A 12 3.85 1.78 -16.15
CA ALA A 12 2.63 2.55 -16.40
C ALA A 12 1.95 2.88 -15.05
N ASN A 13 0.81 3.59 -15.07
CA ASN A 13 0.04 3.86 -13.84
C ASN A 13 -0.28 2.55 -13.11
N ASP A 14 0.12 2.50 -11.83
CA ASP A 14 -0.05 1.36 -10.92
C ASP A 14 0.38 0.00 -11.49
N THR A 15 1.29 0.02 -12.48
CA THR A 15 1.82 -1.17 -13.14
C THR A 15 3.34 -1.23 -13.01
N TYR A 16 3.83 -2.36 -12.54
CA TYR A 16 5.24 -2.66 -12.28
C TYR A 16 5.66 -3.85 -13.12
N GLN A 17 6.94 -3.91 -13.50
CA GLN A 17 7.47 -5.01 -14.30
C GLN A 17 8.53 -5.75 -13.52
N LEU A 18 8.46 -7.09 -13.55
CA LEU A 18 9.55 -7.92 -13.03
C LEU A 18 10.86 -7.58 -13.71
N SER A 19 11.93 -7.51 -12.95
CA SER A 19 13.28 -7.37 -13.48
C SER A 19 13.68 -8.63 -14.24
N LYS A 20 14.77 -8.56 -15.01
CA LYS A 20 15.40 -9.73 -15.63
C LYS A 20 15.82 -10.82 -14.62
N PHE A 21 15.88 -10.48 -13.33
CA PHE A 21 16.20 -11.41 -12.24
C PHE A 21 14.94 -12.01 -11.58
N GLY A 22 13.74 -11.70 -12.10
CA GLY A 22 12.48 -12.28 -11.67
C GLY A 22 11.86 -11.62 -10.44
N ASP A 23 12.25 -10.39 -10.13
CA ASP A 23 11.69 -9.66 -8.98
C ASP A 23 11.44 -8.17 -9.28
N VAL A 24 10.55 -7.55 -8.52
CA VAL A 24 10.32 -6.09 -8.57
C VAL A 24 10.08 -5.53 -7.18
N GLU A 25 10.60 -4.33 -6.96
CA GLU A 25 10.27 -3.54 -5.77
C GLU A 25 8.89 -2.91 -5.93
N LEU A 26 8.04 -3.15 -4.94
CA LEU A 26 6.69 -2.64 -4.87
C LEU A 26 6.66 -1.21 -4.30
N PRO A 27 5.61 -0.42 -4.56
CA PRO A 27 5.56 0.98 -4.15
C PRO A 27 5.52 1.13 -2.62
N THR A 28 6.01 2.28 -2.16
CA THR A 28 5.70 2.79 -0.82
C THR A 28 4.22 3.13 -0.75
N VAL A 29 3.55 2.66 0.29
CA VAL A 29 2.16 3.03 0.56
C VAL A 29 2.16 4.18 1.55
N ARG A 30 1.58 5.32 1.14
CA ARG A 30 1.36 6.48 2.01
C ARG A 30 -0.11 6.70 2.27
N TRP A 31 -0.44 7.13 3.47
CA TRP A 31 -1.80 7.51 3.83
C TRP A 31 -1.83 8.82 4.60
N ALA A 32 -2.93 9.54 4.44
CA ALA A 32 -3.25 10.70 5.25
C ALA A 32 -4.74 10.65 5.64
N ALA A 33 -5.02 10.65 6.94
CA ALA A 33 -6.32 10.97 7.47
C ALA A 33 -6.53 12.48 7.33
N ARG A 34 -7.60 12.92 6.67
CA ARG A 34 -7.95 14.34 6.57
C ARG A 34 -9.07 14.67 7.56
N SER A 35 -8.87 15.76 8.29
CA SER A 35 -9.88 16.49 9.06
C SER A 35 -10.24 17.78 8.32
N GLU A 36 -11.23 18.53 8.84
CA GLU A 36 -11.58 19.86 8.29
C GLU A 36 -10.39 20.84 8.34
N ASP A 37 -9.49 20.67 9.32
CA ASP A 37 -8.29 21.50 9.50
C ASP A 37 -7.06 21.02 8.70
N GLY A 38 -7.23 19.99 7.85
CA GLY A 38 -6.16 19.39 7.05
C GLY A 38 -5.75 17.99 7.51
N ASP A 39 -4.55 17.56 7.11
CA ASP A 39 -4.05 16.20 7.41
C ASP A 39 -3.80 16.04 8.91
N ASN A 40 -4.42 15.02 9.51
CA ASN A 40 -4.30 14.68 10.92
C ASN A 40 -3.00 13.90 11.17
N LYS A 41 -2.12 14.49 11.97
CA LYS A 41 -0.80 13.94 12.34
C LYS A 41 -0.77 13.27 13.73
N SER A 42 -1.93 12.93 14.29
CA SER A 42 -2.01 12.18 15.55
C SER A 42 -1.45 10.76 15.39
N ASN A 43 -0.97 10.18 16.49
CA ASN A 43 -0.50 8.78 16.59
C ASN A 43 -1.48 7.91 17.38
N GLU A 44 -2.77 8.24 17.31
CA GLU A 44 -3.84 7.51 18.01
C GLU A 44 -4.77 6.77 17.03
N CYS A 45 -4.38 6.66 15.76
CA CYS A 45 -5.10 5.87 14.78
C CYS A 45 -4.77 4.37 14.95
N GLY A 46 -5.60 3.51 14.41
CA GLY A 46 -5.28 2.10 14.20
C GLY A 46 -5.22 1.81 12.71
N VAL A 47 -4.02 1.76 12.12
CA VAL A 47 -3.83 1.53 10.69
C VAL A 47 -3.32 0.12 10.44
N ILE A 48 -3.97 -0.56 9.49
CA ILE A 48 -3.55 -1.85 8.94
C ILE A 48 -3.36 -1.68 7.44
N VAL A 49 -2.19 -2.06 6.93
CA VAL A 49 -1.90 -2.13 5.50
C VAL A 49 -1.70 -3.60 5.15
N ASP A 50 -2.69 -4.18 4.48
CA ASP A 50 -2.63 -5.52 3.94
C ASP A 50 -2.21 -5.47 2.46
N PHE A 51 -1.34 -6.39 2.07
CA PHE A 51 -0.88 -6.54 0.70
C PHE A 51 -1.01 -7.99 0.28
N THR A 52 -1.92 -8.26 -0.66
CA THR A 52 -2.26 -9.61 -1.09
C THR A 52 -2.04 -9.79 -2.58
N GLY A 53 -1.61 -10.97 -3.01
CA GLY A 53 -1.50 -11.28 -4.43
C GLY A 53 -0.98 -12.69 -4.76
N PRO A 54 -0.59 -12.93 -6.02
CA PRO A 54 -0.18 -14.22 -6.53
C PRO A 54 1.07 -14.79 -5.82
N GLY A 55 1.22 -16.11 -5.88
CA GLY A 55 2.37 -16.81 -5.28
C GLY A 55 2.33 -16.89 -3.75
N GLY A 56 1.13 -16.77 -3.15
CA GLY A 56 0.96 -16.82 -1.70
C GLY A 56 1.37 -15.54 -0.99
N TYR A 57 1.41 -14.42 -1.71
CA TYR A 57 1.79 -13.14 -1.14
C TYR A 57 0.65 -12.63 -0.25
N ASP A 58 0.90 -12.54 1.06
CA ASP A 58 -0.03 -12.05 2.08
C ASP A 58 0.78 -11.39 3.21
N GLU A 59 0.95 -10.07 3.10
CA GLU A 59 1.75 -9.27 4.01
C GLU A 59 0.90 -8.27 4.76
N ARG A 60 1.18 -8.09 6.05
CA ARG A 60 0.42 -7.17 6.92
C ARG A 60 1.37 -6.27 7.69
N ASN A 61 1.18 -4.97 7.51
CA ASN A 61 1.84 -3.93 8.31
C ASN A 61 0.82 -3.22 9.20
N ARG A 62 1.29 -2.73 10.35
CA ARG A 62 0.48 -1.96 11.31
C ARG A 62 1.17 -0.66 11.65
N SER A 63 0.38 0.38 11.85
CA SER A 63 0.84 1.70 12.31
C SER A 63 -0.24 2.34 13.17
N ASP A 64 0.17 3.20 14.09
CA ASP A 64 -0.69 4.05 14.91
C ASP A 64 -0.82 5.49 14.35
N GLU A 65 -0.07 5.81 13.31
CA GLU A 65 -0.01 7.14 12.70
C GLU A 65 -1.26 7.40 11.84
N CYS A 66 -1.95 8.52 12.10
CA CYS A 66 -3.07 8.97 11.27
C CYS A 66 -2.62 9.48 9.89
N THR A 67 -1.35 9.88 9.77
CA THR A 67 -0.68 10.18 8.51
C THR A 67 0.70 9.54 8.56
N GLY A 68 0.97 8.62 7.65
CA GLY A 68 2.17 7.79 7.71
C GLY A 68 2.48 7.09 6.40
N PHE A 69 3.48 6.22 6.43
CA PHE A 69 3.88 5.43 5.28
C PHE A 69 4.45 4.06 5.68
N VAL A 70 4.35 3.10 4.77
CA VAL A 70 5.09 1.83 4.83
C VAL A 70 6.06 1.80 3.66
N ASN A 71 7.34 1.85 3.98
CA ASN A 71 8.42 1.58 3.04
C ASN A 71 8.72 0.07 3.01
N GLY A 72 9.21 -0.41 1.86
CA GLY A 72 9.80 -1.74 1.79
C GLY A 72 8.78 -2.87 1.90
N LEU A 73 7.68 -2.77 1.14
CA LEU A 73 6.91 -3.98 0.84
C LEU A 73 7.86 -5.03 0.24
N PRO A 74 7.72 -6.32 0.60
CA PRO A 74 8.58 -7.36 0.03
C PRO A 74 8.58 -7.33 -1.51
N ARG A 75 9.66 -7.82 -2.12
CA ARG A 75 9.76 -7.82 -3.58
C ARG A 75 8.76 -8.83 -4.14
N ALA A 76 7.95 -8.40 -5.10
CA ALA A 76 7.09 -9.32 -5.83
C ALA A 76 7.93 -10.17 -6.79
N LYS A 77 7.75 -11.49 -6.76
CA LYS A 77 8.43 -12.45 -7.65
C LYS A 77 7.50 -13.12 -8.66
N THR A 78 6.20 -12.89 -8.50
CA THR A 78 5.15 -13.50 -9.32
C THR A 78 4.40 -12.37 -10.01
N ALA A 79 4.25 -12.46 -11.32
CA ALA A 79 3.41 -11.55 -12.07
C ALA A 79 1.92 -11.81 -11.79
N GLY A 80 1.11 -10.77 -11.87
CA GLY A 80 -0.33 -10.80 -11.71
C GLY A 80 -0.85 -9.58 -10.96
N ASP A 81 -2.12 -9.65 -10.56
CA ASP A 81 -2.81 -8.54 -9.91
C ASP A 81 -2.65 -8.63 -8.39
N PHE A 82 -2.14 -7.55 -7.80
CA PHE A 82 -2.00 -7.40 -6.36
C PHE A 82 -3.01 -6.38 -5.84
N LEU A 83 -3.34 -6.50 -4.56
CA LEU A 83 -4.27 -5.60 -3.89
C LEU A 83 -3.66 -5.08 -2.59
N ILE A 84 -3.61 -3.76 -2.49
CA ILE A 84 -3.25 -3.04 -1.27
C ILE A 84 -4.55 -2.65 -0.59
N THR A 85 -4.74 -3.04 0.67
CA THR A 85 -5.88 -2.64 1.48
C THR A 85 -5.37 -1.87 2.70
N VAL A 86 -5.73 -0.59 2.79
CA VAL A 86 -5.44 0.26 3.95
C VAL A 86 -6.72 0.40 4.76
N THR A 87 -6.69 -0.05 5.99
CA THR A 87 -7.77 0.11 6.96
C THR A 87 -7.30 1.06 8.04
N LEU A 88 -7.98 2.20 8.19
CA LEU A 88 -7.70 3.18 9.25
C LEU A 88 -8.87 3.23 10.22
N THR A 89 -8.58 2.99 11.49
CA THR A 89 -9.51 3.15 12.61
C THR A 89 -9.21 4.50 13.24
N PRO A 90 -10.17 5.44 13.30
CA PRO A 90 -9.96 6.74 13.93
C PRO A 90 -9.67 6.61 15.44
N PRO A 91 -9.03 7.63 16.04
CA PRO A 91 -8.88 7.71 17.49
C PRO A 91 -10.23 7.55 18.21
N GLY A 92 -10.24 6.86 19.34
CA GLY A 92 -11.46 6.60 20.11
C GLY A 92 -12.36 5.47 19.56
N GLY A 93 -11.88 4.67 18.60
CA GLY A 93 -12.58 3.46 18.15
C GLY A 93 -13.76 3.72 17.20
N GLY A 94 -13.72 4.84 16.46
CA GLY A 94 -14.70 5.15 15.42
C GLY A 94 -14.75 4.09 14.31
N LYS A 95 -15.73 4.21 13.41
CA LYS A 95 -15.89 3.27 12.29
C LYS A 95 -14.63 3.25 11.41
N PRO A 96 -14.04 2.07 11.13
CA PRO A 96 -12.89 1.97 10.25
C PRO A 96 -13.18 2.45 8.83
N ILE A 97 -12.22 3.16 8.25
CA ILE A 97 -12.20 3.61 6.87
C ILE A 97 -11.30 2.66 6.09
N VAL A 98 -11.86 1.99 5.09
CA VAL A 98 -11.11 1.04 4.24
C VAL A 98 -10.90 1.65 2.86
N THR A 99 -9.67 1.65 2.37
CA THR A 99 -9.31 2.05 1.01
C THR A 99 -8.53 0.93 0.35
N LYS A 100 -8.88 0.62 -0.89
CA LYS A 100 -8.24 -0.42 -1.69
C LYS A 100 -7.53 0.20 -2.89
N ARG A 101 -6.31 -0.26 -3.17
CA ARG A 101 -5.52 0.14 -4.35
C ARG A 101 -5.05 -1.11 -5.08
N PRO A 102 -5.63 -1.44 -6.24
CA PRO A 102 -5.10 -2.50 -7.08
C PRO A 102 -3.80 -2.04 -7.72
N ILE A 103 -2.85 -2.95 -7.87
CA ILE A 103 -1.66 -2.76 -8.69
C ILE A 103 -1.44 -4.00 -9.56
N LYS A 104 -0.74 -3.84 -10.68
CA LYS A 104 -0.42 -4.93 -11.58
C LYS A 104 1.07 -5.15 -11.66
N VAL A 105 1.52 -6.40 -11.57
CA VAL A 105 2.89 -6.80 -11.87
C VAL A 105 2.88 -7.60 -13.15
N ILE A 106 3.66 -7.21 -14.15
CA ILE A 106 3.80 -7.92 -15.42
C ILE A 106 5.15 -8.63 -15.54
N PRO A 107 5.26 -9.70 -16.34
CA PRO A 107 6.54 -10.34 -16.63
C PRO A 107 7.53 -9.38 -17.29
N TYR A 108 8.82 -9.70 -17.18
CA TYR A 108 9.88 -8.99 -17.90
C TYR A 108 9.70 -9.16 -19.41
N GLY A 109 9.85 -8.08 -20.18
CA GLY A 109 9.76 -8.10 -21.65
C GLY A 109 8.33 -8.18 -22.22
N SER A 110 7.31 -8.00 -21.37
CA SER A 110 5.91 -7.78 -21.79
C SER A 110 5.66 -6.36 -22.28
#